data_AF-V4NZJ5-F1
#
_entry.id   AF-V4NZJ5-F1
#
_cell.length_a   1.000
_cell.length_b   1.000
_cell.length_c   1.000
_cell.angle_alpha   90.00
_cell.angle_beta   90.00
_cell.angle_gamma   90.00
#
_symmetry.space_group_name_H-M   'P 1'
#
loop_
_entity.id
_entity.type
_entity.pdbx_description
1 polymer ?
#
loop_
_entity_poly.entity_id
_entity_poly.type
_entity_poly.pdbx_seq_one_letter_code
_entity_poly.pdbx_strand_id
1 'polypeptide(L)'
;MVRILRSQLFKRQVLELTADYRQRAGSPVALKFVGQLDDAVNFIAKRPTACPVYIWLEGKEFRKWGLKDFPVSVFFRLADDAAITLEALYAQRMNIAARLPKDME
;
A
#
# COMPACT_ATOMS: atom_id res chain seq x y z
N MET A 1 -12.64 9.30 13.57
CA MET A 1 -11.68 9.42 12.45
C MET A 1 -10.79 8.19 12.51
N VAL A 2 -10.70 7.40 11.44
CA VAL A 2 -9.87 6.18 11.44
C VAL A 2 -8.40 6.57 11.50
N ARG A 3 -7.64 5.97 12.41
CA ARG A 3 -6.20 6.23 12.54
C ARG A 3 -5.44 5.46 11.45
N ILE A 4 -4.67 6.17 10.62
CA ILE A 4 -3.80 5.54 9.62
C ILE A 4 -2.37 5.47 10.17
N LEU A 5 -1.87 4.25 10.31
CA LEU A 5 -0.47 3.95 10.61
C LEU A 5 0.25 3.56 9.31
N ARG A 6 1.49 4.00 9.16
CA ARG A 6 2.34 3.68 8.01
C ARG A 6 3.56 2.93 8.52
N SER A 7 3.75 1.69 8.08
CA SER A 7 4.95 0.91 8.40
C SER A 7 6.20 1.60 7.85
N GLN A 8 7.38 1.21 8.34
CA GLN A 8 8.64 1.73 7.80
C GLN A 8 8.88 1.28 6.36
N LEU A 9 8.51 0.03 6.05
CA LEU A 9 8.58 -0.52 4.69
C LEU A 9 7.74 0.29 3.71
N PHE A 10 6.48 0.58 4.06
CA PHE A 10 5.59 1.38 3.25
C PHE A 10 6.22 2.74 2.94
N LYS A 11 6.68 3.47 3.98
CA LYS A 11 7.31 4.79 3.81
C LYS A 11 8.52 4.73 2.89
N ARG A 12 9.40 3.73 3.06
CA ARG A 12 10.58 3.54 2.22
C ARG A 12 10.18 3.31 0.76
N GLN A 13 9.22 2.43 0.50
CA GLN A 13 8.74 2.13 -0.85
C GLN A 13 8.07 3.32 -1.53
N VAL A 14 7.34 4.18 -0.80
CA VAL A 14 6.81 5.42 -1.38
C VAL A 14 7.94 6.27 -1.94
N LEU A 15 9.02 6.46 -1.17
CA LEU A 15 10.16 7.26 -1.58
C LEU A 15 10.87 6.64 -2.78
N GLU A 16 11.16 5.34 -2.74
CA GLU A 16 11.84 4.60 -3.81
C GLU A 16 11.05 4.63 -5.12
N LEU A 17 9.75 4.30 -5.08
CA LEU A 17 8.91 4.27 -6.28
C LEU A 17 8.69 5.67 -6.85
N THR A 18 8.51 6.68 -6.00
CA THR A 18 8.38 8.08 -6.47
C THR A 18 9.66 8.54 -7.16
N ALA A 19 10.83 8.22 -6.59
CA ALA A 19 12.12 8.51 -7.19
C ALA A 19 12.31 7.77 -8.53
N ASP A 20 11.96 6.48 -8.60
CA ASP A 20 12.05 5.68 -9.82
C ASP A 20 11.13 6.21 -10.93
N TYR A 21 9.87 6.53 -10.63
CA TYR A 21 8.97 7.17 -11.59
C TYR A 21 9.49 8.52 -12.07
N ARG A 22 10.06 9.34 -11.17
CA ARG A 22 10.63 10.64 -11.55
C ARG A 22 11.83 10.46 -12.48
N GLN A 23 12.71 9.51 -12.18
CA GLN A 23 13.91 9.26 -12.96
C GLN A 23 13.60 8.68 -14.35
N ARG A 24 12.63 7.76 -14.45
CA ARG A 24 12.32 7.05 -15.71
C ARG A 24 11.30 7.75 -16.59
N ALA A 25 10.31 8.40 -15.99
CA ALA A 25 9.14 8.94 -16.69
C ALA A 25 8.90 10.44 -16.42
N GLY A 26 9.76 11.08 -15.64
CA GLY A 26 9.71 12.51 -15.35
C GLY A 26 8.79 12.88 -14.17
N SER A 27 8.96 14.12 -13.72
CA SER A 27 8.24 14.67 -12.56
C SER A 27 6.70 14.61 -12.67
N PRO A 28 6.06 14.86 -13.84
CA PRO A 28 4.59 14.80 -13.93
C PRO A 28 4.02 13.41 -13.59
N VAL A 29 4.70 12.34 -14.02
CA VAL A 29 4.27 10.96 -13.74
C VAL A 29 4.47 10.62 -12.27
N ALA A 30 5.58 11.03 -11.66
CA ALA A 30 5.84 10.85 -10.23
C ALA A 30 4.80 11.58 -9.36
N LEU A 31 4.42 12.80 -9.73
CA LEU A 31 3.36 13.54 -9.03
C LEU A 31 2.00 12.86 -9.17
N LYS A 32 1.67 12.35 -10.37
CA LYS A 32 0.45 11.56 -10.57
C LYS A 32 0.43 10.30 -9.71
N PHE A 33 1.57 9.62 -9.55
CA PHE A 33 1.69 8.45 -8.67
C PHE A 33 1.38 8.80 -7.21
N VAL A 34 1.99 9.86 -6.68
CA VAL A 34 1.74 10.32 -5.30
C VAL A 34 0.27 10.69 -5.12
N GLY A 35 -0.33 11.42 -6.06
CA GLY A 35 -1.75 11.76 -6.01
C GLY A 35 -2.66 10.51 -5.98
N GLN A 36 -2.38 9.51 -6.81
CA GLN A 36 -3.14 8.25 -6.80
C GLN A 36 -2.94 7.44 -5.51
N LEU A 37 -1.76 7.52 -4.90
CA LEU A 37 -1.51 6.91 -3.60
C LEU A 37 -2.34 7.60 -2.50
N ASP A 38 -2.39 8.92 -2.48
CA ASP A 38 -3.20 9.68 -1.52
C ASP A 38 -4.69 9.40 -1.69
N ASP A 39 -5.18 9.35 -2.94
CA ASP A 39 -6.57 8.97 -3.25
C ASP A 39 -6.89 7.55 -2.73
N ALA A 40 -5.99 6.60 -2.94
CA ALA A 40 -6.15 5.23 -2.46
C ALA A 40 -6.19 5.16 -0.93
N VAL A 41 -5.28 5.86 -0.23
CA VAL A 41 -5.27 5.91 1.23
C VAL A 41 -6.53 6.56 1.78
N ASN A 42 -7.01 7.64 1.16
CA ASN A 42 -8.26 8.29 1.51
C ASN A 42 -9.47 7.37 1.32
N PHE A 43 -9.49 6.58 0.25
CA PHE A 43 -10.54 5.58 0.03
C PHE A 43 -10.50 4.49 1.10
N ILE A 44 -9.33 3.91 1.36
CA ILE A 44 -9.10 2.89 2.38
C ILE A 44 -9.56 3.39 3.76
N ALA A 45 -9.22 4.63 4.13
CA ALA A 45 -9.62 5.22 5.40
C ALA A 45 -11.14 5.34 5.57
N LYS A 46 -11.88 5.56 4.48
CA LYS A 46 -13.34 5.74 4.48
C LYS A 46 -14.10 4.43 4.34
N ARG A 47 -13.54 3.46 3.61
CA ARG A 47 -14.24 2.22 3.21
C ARG A 47 -13.30 1.01 3.21
N PRO A 48 -12.64 0.68 4.33
CA PRO A 48 -11.61 -0.36 4.33
C PRO A 48 -12.16 -1.76 4.03
N THR A 49 -13.41 -2.03 4.41
CA THR A 49 -14.09 -3.31 4.16
C THR A 49 -14.51 -3.49 2.71
N ALA A 50 -14.55 -2.42 1.91
CA ALA A 50 -14.79 -2.48 0.47
C ALA A 50 -13.55 -2.97 -0.31
N CYS A 51 -12.37 -2.96 0.31
CA CYS A 51 -11.17 -3.53 -0.29
C CYS A 51 -11.17 -5.06 -0.11
N PRO A 52 -10.89 -5.84 -1.17
CA PRO A 52 -10.91 -7.29 -1.08
C PRO A 52 -9.83 -7.82 -0.11
N VAL A 53 -10.18 -8.89 0.61
CA VAL A 53 -9.22 -9.69 1.36
C VAL A 53 -8.26 -10.33 0.38
N TYR A 54 -6.97 -10.17 0.62
CA TYR A 54 -5.92 -10.74 -0.21
C TYR A 54 -5.39 -12.04 0.38
N ILE A 55 -5.05 -12.04 1.67
CA ILE A 55 -4.47 -13.19 2.36
C ILE A 55 -4.72 -13.10 3.87
N TRP A 56 -4.70 -14.25 4.52
CA TRP A 56 -4.63 -14.38 5.97
C TRP A 56 -3.23 -14.86 6.36
N LEU A 57 -2.56 -14.12 7.24
CA LEU A 57 -1.22 -14.46 7.75
C LEU A 57 -1.21 -14.29 9.25
N GLU A 58 -0.78 -15.33 9.98
CA GLU A 58 -0.68 -15.32 11.45
C GLU A 58 -1.97 -14.86 12.15
N GLY A 59 -3.13 -15.28 11.64
CA GLY A 59 -4.43 -14.89 12.19
C GLY A 59 -4.87 -13.46 11.86
N LYS A 60 -4.08 -12.70 11.08
CA LYS A 60 -4.42 -11.34 10.65
C LYS A 60 -4.92 -11.34 9.22
N GLU A 61 -5.99 -10.60 8.99
CA GLU A 61 -6.56 -10.39 7.66
C GLU A 61 -5.85 -9.22 6.97
N PHE A 62 -5.25 -9.51 5.81
CA PHE A 62 -4.65 -8.48 4.98
C PHE A 62 -5.46 -8.24 3.71
N ARG A 63 -5.59 -6.96 3.37
CA ARG A 63 -6.36 -6.45 2.25
C ARG A 63 -5.45 -5.70 1.30
N LYS A 64 -5.91 -5.55 0.05
CA LYS A 64 -5.20 -4.77 -0.95
C LYS A 64 -6.12 -3.85 -1.73
N TRP A 65 -5.56 -2.74 -2.21
CA TRP A 65 -6.22 -1.83 -3.13
C TRP A 65 -5.26 -1.41 -4.25
N GLY A 66 -5.67 -1.56 -5.51
CA GLY A 66 -4.86 -1.16 -6.66
C GLY A 66 -4.86 0.34 -6.88
N LEU A 67 -3.70 0.91 -7.22
CA LEU A 67 -3.62 2.29 -7.69
C LEU A 67 -4.09 2.35 -9.14
N LYS A 68 -4.90 3.36 -9.46
CA LYS A 68 -5.32 3.59 -10.85
C LYS A 68 -4.11 4.05 -11.67
N ASP A 69 -4.00 3.55 -12.91
CA ASP A 69 -2.93 3.87 -13.87
C ASP A 69 -1.51 3.45 -13.47
N PHE A 70 -1.33 2.78 -12.32
CA PHE A 70 -0.04 2.29 -11.85
C PHE A 70 -0.12 0.80 -11.51
N PRO A 71 0.89 -0.01 -11.87
CA PRO A 71 0.91 -1.45 -11.58
C PRO A 71 1.31 -1.71 -10.12
N VAL A 72 0.78 -0.92 -9.18
CA VAL A 72 1.10 -0.93 -7.75
C VAL A 72 -0.18 -1.06 -6.94
N SER A 73 -0.14 -1.77 -5.83
CA SER A 73 -1.25 -1.88 -4.87
C SER A 73 -0.80 -1.49 -3.47
N VAL A 74 -1.66 -0.80 -2.73
CA VAL A 74 -1.52 -0.62 -1.28
C VAL A 74 -1.93 -1.90 -0.60
N PHE A 75 -1.05 -2.41 0.26
CA PHE A 75 -1.30 -3.56 1.11
C PHE A 75 -1.40 -3.13 2.56
N PHE A 76 -2.46 -3.56 3.23
CA PHE A 76 -2.80 -3.06 4.56
C PHE A 76 -3.56 -4.11 5.36
N ARG A 77 -3.67 -3.87 6.66
CA ARG A 77 -4.52 -4.65 7.56
C ARG A 77 -5.34 -3.75 8.47
N LEU A 78 -6.45 -4.29 8.96
CA LEU A 78 -7.21 -3.71 10.04
C LEU A 78 -6.57 -4.10 11.37
N ALA A 79 -6.43 -3.15 12.28
CA ALA A 79 -6.03 -3.40 13.65
C ALA A 79 -7.26 -3.38 14.58
N ASP A 80 -7.16 -4.07 15.70
CA ASP A 80 -8.28 -4.29 16.64
C ASP A 80 -8.78 -2.98 17.28
N ASP A 81 -7.97 -1.91 17.26
CA ASP A 81 -8.28 -0.57 17.78
C ASP A 81 -8.93 0.36 16.73
N ALA A 82 -9.49 -0.21 15.66
CA ALA A 82 -10.01 0.51 14.50
C ALA A 82 -8.96 1.39 13.78
N ALA A 83 -7.67 1.13 13.98
CA ALA A 83 -6.62 1.67 13.13
C ALA A 83 -6.46 0.83 11.86
N ILE A 84 -5.94 1.47 10.81
CA ILE A 84 -5.50 0.81 9.59
C ILE A 84 -3.99 0.96 9.50
N THR A 85 -3.29 -0.17 9.35
CA THR A 85 -1.85 -0.16 9.11
C THR A 85 -1.59 -0.39 7.63
N LEU A 86 -1.01 0.61 6.96
CA LEU A 86 -0.46 0.48 5.62
C LEU A 86 0.90 -0.20 5.72
N GLU A 87 0.96 -1.45 5.26
CA GLU A 87 2.11 -2.34 5.48
C GLU A 87 3.13 -2.23 4.36
N ALA A 88 2.68 -2.16 3.10
CA ALA A 88 3.56 -2.11 1.94
C ALA A 88 2.88 -1.58 0.68
N LEU A 89 3.69 -1.23 -0.31
CA LEU A 89 3.32 -1.11 -1.71
C LEU A 89 3.84 -2.33 -2.47
N TYR A 90 2.96 -3.00 -3.23
CA TYR A 90 3.34 -4.14 -4.05
C TYR A 90 3.13 -3.87 -5.53
N ALA A 91 4.17 -4.09 -6.33
CA ALA A 91 4.05 -4.13 -7.78
C ALA A 91 3.41 -5.46 -8.23
N GLN A 92 2.60 -5.41 -9.29
CA GLN A 92 1.77 -6.52 -9.80
C GLN A 92 2.56 -7.82 -10.16
N ARG A 93 3.89 -7.77 -10.22
CA ARG A 93 4.78 -8.91 -10.53
C ARG A 93 5.47 -9.55 -9.31
N MET A 94 5.22 -9.09 -8.09
CA MET A 94 5.85 -9.64 -6.89
C MET A 94 5.04 -10.80 -6.29
N ASN A 95 5.70 -11.91 -5.95
CA ASN A 95 5.09 -12.98 -5.13
C ASN A 95 5.04 -12.52 -3.67
N ILE A 96 3.89 -11.96 -3.29
CA ILE A 96 3.66 -11.28 -2.00
C ILE A 96 3.73 -12.25 -0.82
N ALA A 97 3.18 -13.46 -0.96
CA ALA A 97 3.13 -14.47 0.10
C ALA A 97 4.52 -14.96 0.53
N ALA A 98 5.50 -14.96 -0.39
CA ALA A 98 6.87 -15.36 -0.10
C ALA A 98 7.74 -14.23 0.48
N ARG A 99 7.30 -12.97 0.37
CA ARG A 99 8.08 -11.78 0.74
C ARG A 99 7.65 -11.14 2.05
N LEU A 100 6.34 -11.12 2.33
CA LEU A 100 5.78 -10.51 3.54
C LEU A 100 6.49 -10.92 4.84
N PRO A 101 6.75 -12.22 5.10
CA PRO A 101 7.41 -12.62 6.33
C PRO A 101 8.84 -12.07 6.47
N LYS A 102 9.57 -11.92 5.35
CA LYS A 102 10.97 -11.45 5.34
C LYS A 102 11.11 -9.94 5.40
N ASP A 103 10.10 -9.22 4.92
CA ASP A 103 10.12 -7.76 4.86
C ASP A 103 9.54 -7.12 6.14
N MET A 104 8.96 -7.94 7.03
CA MET A 104 8.38 -7.53 8.33
C MET A 104 9.29 -7.82 9.55
N GLU A 105 10.39 -8.57 9.37
CA GLU A 105 11.50 -8.67 10.34
C GLU A 105 12.36 -7.39 10.33
#